data_AF-A0A9N9DIY7-F1
#
_entry.id   AF-A0A9N9DIY7-F1
#
_cell.length_a   1.000
_cell.length_b   1.000
_cell.length_c   1.000
_cell.angle_alpha   90.00
_cell.angle_beta   90.00
_cell.angle_gamma   90.00
#
_symmetry.space_group_name_H-M   'P 1'
#
loop_
_entity.id
_entity.type
_entity.pdbx_description
1 polymer ?
#
loop_
_entity_poly.entity_id
_entity_poly.type
_entity_poly.pdbx_seq_one_letter_code
_entity_poly.pdbx_strand_id
1 'polypeptide(L)'
;MDISLDEQFDIKNVDWTLSKCKKFLRFVQEKPTETRIKKEPGDGSHLFLPMYLGKGREFYKWDSKNLHDIFVAIFRFLQKYYYDLSRLNLKALHSEQISKWKVEFPKYLEDKHASKEAKLQDKFIKEINDKWLPGFGYLYDFEYRIGDHKGDLIFADDNGFLVAVETKRGGYNPVLIIQNINKAKEQAIKYRNLLMERTRNDSNIITVLGVYFIDLAFSRLLRVAFNKVQK
;
A
#
# COMPACT_ATOMS: atom_id res chain seq x y z
N MET A 1 9.20 9.40 -8.74
CA MET A 1 9.11 9.73 -10.17
C MET A 1 7.74 10.36 -10.36
N ASP A 2 7.63 11.58 -10.90
CA ASP A 2 6.32 12.15 -11.21
C ASP A 2 5.85 11.58 -12.54
N ILE A 3 5.09 10.49 -12.44
CA ILE A 3 4.49 9.82 -13.59
C ILE A 3 3.18 10.55 -13.90
N SER A 4 3.08 11.11 -15.11
CA SER A 4 1.87 11.81 -15.54
C SER A 4 0.73 10.83 -15.78
N LEU A 5 -0.48 11.14 -15.29
CA LEU A 5 -1.61 10.22 -15.36
C LEU A 5 -2.15 10.04 -16.78
N ASP A 6 -2.13 11.09 -17.59
CA ASP A 6 -2.54 11.08 -19.00
C ASP A 6 -1.57 10.33 -19.91
N GLU A 7 -0.31 10.18 -19.51
CA GLU A 7 0.68 9.32 -20.19
C GLU A 7 0.53 7.84 -19.82
N GLN A 8 -0.11 7.53 -18.70
CA GLN A 8 -0.28 6.15 -18.23
C GLN A 8 -1.67 5.58 -18.45
N PHE A 9 -2.69 6.43 -18.51
CA PHE A 9 -4.08 6.00 -18.44
C PHE A 9 -4.94 6.71 -19.47
N ASP A 10 -5.95 6.00 -19.97
CA ASP A 10 -6.98 6.58 -20.83
C ASP A 10 -7.94 7.41 -20.00
N ILE A 11 -7.55 8.66 -19.73
CA ILE A 11 -8.34 9.61 -18.94
C ILE A 11 -9.64 10.03 -19.64
N LYS A 12 -9.79 9.76 -20.95
CA LYS A 12 -11.04 10.00 -21.68
C LYS A 12 -12.04 8.86 -21.51
N ASN A 13 -11.58 7.70 -21.02
CA ASN A 13 -12.41 6.54 -20.70
C ASN A 13 -12.16 6.08 -19.26
N VAL A 14 -12.62 6.89 -18.31
CA VAL A 14 -12.40 6.69 -16.87
C VAL A 14 -12.94 5.35 -16.39
N ASP A 15 -14.15 4.96 -16.81
CA ASP A 15 -14.79 3.71 -16.37
C ASP A 15 -14.01 2.47 -16.81
N TRP A 16 -13.52 2.48 -18.05
CA TRP A 16 -12.66 1.40 -18.55
C TRP A 16 -11.36 1.34 -17.76
N THR A 17 -10.70 2.48 -17.55
CA THR A 17 -9.43 2.55 -16.80
C THR A 17 -9.61 2.09 -15.36
N LEU A 18 -10.69 2.51 -14.70
CA LEU A 18 -11.05 2.08 -13.36
C LEU A 18 -11.20 0.55 -13.28
N SER A 19 -11.96 -0.03 -14.21
CA SER A 19 -12.14 -1.48 -14.30
C SER A 19 -10.79 -2.19 -14.44
N LYS A 20 -9.89 -1.64 -15.26
CA LYS A 20 -8.53 -2.17 -15.43
C LYS A 20 -7.65 -2.07 -14.21
N CYS A 21 -7.65 -0.94 -13.52
CA CYS A 21 -6.98 -0.77 -12.23
C CYS A 21 -7.44 -1.85 -11.24
N LYS A 22 -8.76 -2.01 -11.05
CA LYS A 22 -9.34 -3.01 -10.15
C LYS A 22 -8.90 -4.43 -10.50
N LYS A 23 -8.99 -4.82 -11.79
CA LYS A 23 -8.53 -6.14 -12.25
C LYS A 23 -7.04 -6.37 -12.04
N PHE A 24 -6.20 -5.39 -12.32
CA PHE A 24 -4.76 -5.48 -12.11
C PHE A 24 -4.44 -5.71 -10.64
N LEU A 25 -5.03 -4.91 -9.76
CA LEU A 25 -4.84 -5.00 -8.30
C LEU A 25 -5.28 -6.37 -7.78
N ARG A 26 -6.45 -6.84 -8.24
CA ARG A 26 -6.96 -8.18 -7.89
C ARG A 26 -6.04 -9.29 -8.38
N PHE A 27 -5.53 -9.21 -9.60
CA PHE A 27 -4.59 -10.18 -10.16
C PHE A 27 -3.31 -10.27 -9.31
N VAL A 28 -2.70 -9.13 -8.98
CA VAL A 28 -1.49 -9.10 -8.15
C VAL A 28 -1.79 -9.63 -6.74
N GLN A 29 -2.99 -9.39 -6.24
CA GLN A 29 -3.42 -9.92 -4.96
C GLN A 29 -3.55 -11.45 -4.97
N GLU A 30 -4.22 -12.01 -5.98
CA GLU A 30 -4.46 -13.46 -6.11
C GLU A 30 -3.19 -14.21 -6.52
N LYS A 31 -2.31 -13.57 -7.28
CA LYS A 31 -1.08 -14.15 -7.84
C LYS A 31 0.14 -13.29 -7.49
N PRO A 32 0.53 -13.19 -6.21
CA PRO A 32 1.57 -12.26 -5.74
C PRO A 32 2.98 -12.59 -6.25
N THR A 33 3.18 -13.77 -6.85
CA THR A 33 4.44 -14.20 -7.46
C THR A 33 4.50 -13.91 -8.97
N GLU A 34 3.39 -13.53 -9.59
CA GLU A 34 3.35 -13.23 -11.02
C GLU A 34 4.00 -11.87 -11.32
N THR A 35 4.67 -11.82 -12.47
CA THR A 35 5.39 -10.63 -12.96
C THR A 35 4.83 -10.13 -14.28
N ARG A 36 3.72 -10.71 -14.72
CA ARG A 36 3.04 -10.35 -15.96
C ARG A 36 1.55 -10.67 -15.91
N ILE A 37 0.75 -9.85 -16.60
CA ILE A 37 -0.67 -10.10 -16.86
C ILE A 37 -0.94 -9.94 -18.35
N LYS A 38 -1.74 -10.85 -18.92
CA LYS A 38 -2.11 -10.80 -20.34
C LYS A 38 -3.06 -9.63 -20.60
N LYS A 39 -2.91 -8.96 -21.74
CA LYS A 39 -3.89 -7.97 -22.22
C LYS A 39 -5.23 -8.64 -22.48
N GLU A 40 -6.31 -7.92 -22.19
CA GLU A 40 -7.65 -8.32 -22.61
C GLU A 40 -7.95 -7.80 -24.03
N PRO A 41 -8.90 -8.40 -24.74
CA PRO A 41 -9.45 -7.81 -25.96
C PRO A 41 -9.94 -6.37 -25.70
N GLY A 42 -9.60 -5.44 -26.59
CA GLY A 42 -9.92 -4.01 -26.43
C GLY A 42 -8.80 -3.16 -25.80
N ASP A 43 -7.80 -3.77 -25.13
CA ASP A 43 -6.67 -3.01 -24.56
C ASP A 43 -5.75 -2.36 -25.61
N GLY A 44 -5.96 -2.63 -26.89
CA GLY A 44 -5.24 -1.98 -27.98
C GLY A 44 -5.71 -0.55 -28.26
N SER A 45 -6.98 -0.23 -27.96
CA SER A 45 -7.58 1.08 -28.21
C SER A 45 -7.48 2.05 -27.03
N HIS A 46 -6.94 1.60 -25.90
CA HIS A 46 -6.88 2.35 -24.67
C HIS A 46 -5.47 2.40 -24.10
N LEU A 47 -5.17 3.50 -23.43
CA LEU A 47 -3.92 3.68 -22.70
C LEU A 47 -4.03 3.07 -21.31
N PHE A 48 -3.17 2.10 -21.01
CA PHE A 48 -3.05 1.53 -19.68
C PHE A 48 -1.61 1.08 -19.46
N LEU A 49 -0.87 1.75 -18.58
CA LEU A 49 0.48 1.39 -18.16
C LEU A 49 1.42 1.05 -19.34
N PRO A 50 1.49 1.91 -20.39
CA PRO A 50 2.17 1.60 -21.65
C PRO A 50 3.67 1.32 -21.48
N MET A 51 4.30 1.96 -20.49
CA MET A 51 5.71 1.73 -20.13
C MET A 51 5.99 0.28 -19.73
N TYR A 52 4.96 -0.44 -19.28
CA TYR A 52 5.05 -1.81 -18.81
C TYR A 52 4.62 -2.82 -19.87
N LEU A 53 4.36 -2.40 -21.11
CA LEU A 53 4.10 -3.33 -22.22
C LEU A 53 5.36 -4.11 -22.60
N GLY A 54 5.28 -5.43 -22.56
CA GLY A 54 6.37 -6.30 -22.99
C GLY A 54 6.65 -6.16 -24.50
N LYS A 55 7.83 -6.64 -24.96
CA LYS A 55 8.25 -6.58 -26.38
C LYS A 55 7.25 -7.20 -27.38
N GLY A 56 6.45 -8.18 -26.97
CA GLY A 56 5.37 -8.77 -27.79
C GLY A 56 4.04 -8.05 -27.68
N ARG A 57 3.93 -7.01 -26.83
CA ARG A 57 2.72 -6.22 -26.52
C ARG A 57 1.48 -7.03 -26.11
N GLU A 58 1.60 -8.34 -25.88
CA GLU A 58 0.53 -9.21 -25.39
C GLU A 58 0.36 -9.17 -23.87
N PHE A 59 1.38 -8.70 -23.15
CA PHE A 59 1.42 -8.71 -21.68
C PHE A 59 1.90 -7.36 -21.16
N TYR A 60 1.30 -6.92 -20.06
CA TYR A 60 1.94 -5.98 -19.15
C TYR A 60 2.91 -6.77 -18.26
N LYS A 61 4.16 -6.31 -18.14
CA LYS A 61 5.24 -6.96 -17.41
C LYS A 61 5.89 -5.98 -16.44
N TRP A 62 6.20 -6.45 -15.25
CA TRP A 62 6.89 -5.65 -14.23
C TRP A 62 7.95 -6.47 -13.52
N ASP A 63 8.91 -5.77 -12.94
CA ASP A 63 9.76 -6.33 -11.89
C ASP A 63 9.27 -5.87 -10.51
N SER A 64 9.89 -6.40 -9.46
CA SER A 64 9.52 -6.07 -8.08
C SER A 64 9.76 -4.60 -7.70
N LYS A 65 10.64 -3.87 -8.41
CA LYS A 65 10.89 -2.45 -8.15
C LYS A 65 9.81 -1.59 -8.82
N ASN A 66 9.49 -1.91 -10.06
CA ASN A 66 8.52 -1.22 -10.91
C ASN A 66 7.07 -1.41 -10.45
N LEU A 67 6.76 -2.50 -9.76
CA LEU A 67 5.41 -2.75 -9.24
C LEU A 67 4.93 -1.70 -8.24
N HIS A 68 5.85 -1.12 -7.45
CA HIS A 68 5.51 -0.02 -6.55
C HIS A 68 5.08 1.23 -7.33
N ASP A 69 5.83 1.58 -8.38
CA ASP A 69 5.51 2.73 -9.22
C ASP A 69 4.16 2.55 -9.95
N ILE A 70 3.84 1.32 -10.37
CA ILE A 70 2.53 0.97 -10.92
C ILE A 70 1.42 1.25 -9.90
N PHE A 71 1.58 0.84 -8.64
CA PHE A 71 0.56 1.12 -7.62
C PHE A 71 0.42 2.61 -7.36
N VAL A 72 1.52 3.35 -7.27
CA VAL A 72 1.47 4.80 -7.07
C VAL A 72 0.71 5.46 -8.23
N ALA A 73 0.97 5.06 -9.47
CA ALA A 73 0.24 5.56 -10.63
C ALA A 73 -1.26 5.22 -10.55
N ILE A 74 -1.60 3.98 -10.22
CA ILE A 74 -2.98 3.54 -10.03
C ILE A 74 -3.69 4.34 -8.92
N PHE A 75 -3.07 4.53 -7.75
CA PHE A 75 -3.68 5.26 -6.65
C PHE A 75 -3.88 6.73 -6.98
N ARG A 76 -2.90 7.36 -7.65
CA ARG A 76 -3.06 8.74 -8.16
C ARG A 76 -4.23 8.84 -9.16
N PHE A 77 -4.40 7.85 -10.04
CA PHE A 77 -5.53 7.81 -10.96
C PHE A 77 -6.86 7.69 -10.21
N LEU A 78 -6.95 6.74 -9.27
CA LEU A 78 -8.15 6.52 -8.47
C LEU A 78 -8.52 7.77 -7.67
N GLN A 79 -7.55 8.38 -6.98
CA GLN A 79 -7.77 9.61 -6.22
C GLN A 79 -8.31 10.75 -7.10
N LYS A 80 -7.80 10.89 -8.33
CA LYS A 80 -8.18 12.00 -9.23
C LYS A 80 -9.53 11.80 -9.91
N TYR A 81 -9.82 10.58 -10.37
CA TYR A 81 -10.96 10.32 -11.26
C TYR A 81 -12.08 9.49 -10.63
N TYR A 82 -11.84 8.91 -9.47
CA TYR A 82 -12.82 8.11 -8.75
C TYR A 82 -13.21 8.85 -7.46
N TYR A 83 -13.92 9.97 -7.64
CA TYR A 83 -14.37 10.86 -6.57
C TYR A 83 -15.81 10.52 -6.15
N ASP A 84 -16.09 9.27 -5.80
CA ASP A 84 -17.35 8.91 -5.15
C ASP A 84 -17.07 8.26 -3.79
N LEU A 85 -16.61 9.12 -2.87
CA LEU A 85 -16.27 8.88 -1.46
C LEU A 85 -17.45 8.33 -0.63
N SER A 86 -18.62 8.10 -1.24
CA SER A 86 -19.88 7.82 -0.55
C SER A 86 -20.36 6.37 -0.62
N ARG A 87 -19.85 5.56 -1.56
CA ARG A 87 -20.49 4.27 -1.88
C ARG A 87 -20.15 3.11 -0.96
N LEU A 88 -18.97 3.13 -0.32
CA LEU A 88 -18.54 2.01 0.52
C LEU A 88 -18.75 2.26 2.02
N ASN A 89 -19.16 3.47 2.41
CA ASN A 89 -19.39 3.85 3.82
C ASN A 89 -18.24 3.46 4.76
N LEU A 90 -17.02 3.30 4.23
CA LEU A 90 -15.80 3.13 5.01
C LEU A 90 -15.41 4.49 5.56
N LYS A 91 -16.22 5.06 6.47
CA LYS A 91 -15.86 6.29 7.16
C LYS A 91 -14.58 6.00 7.93
N ALA A 92 -13.43 6.45 7.41
CA ALA A 92 -12.26 6.62 8.24
C ALA A 92 -12.68 7.62 9.34
N LEU A 93 -12.95 7.12 10.55
CA LEU A 93 -13.37 7.89 11.74
C LEU A 93 -12.22 8.77 12.27
N HIS A 94 -11.55 9.48 11.36
CA HIS A 94 -10.28 10.14 11.58
C HIS A 94 -10.43 11.36 12.51
N SER A 95 -11.54 12.09 12.43
CA SER A 95 -11.76 13.32 13.20
C SER A 95 -12.24 13.10 14.63
N GLU A 96 -12.91 11.99 14.94
CA GLU A 96 -13.56 11.78 16.24
C GLU A 96 -12.60 11.34 17.36
N GLN A 97 -11.37 10.92 17.03
CA GLN A 97 -10.42 10.42 18.02
C GLN A 97 -9.16 11.27 18.23
N ILE A 98 -8.85 12.26 17.38
CA ILE A 98 -7.68 13.16 17.56
C ILE A 98 -7.72 13.86 18.94
N SER A 99 -8.90 14.18 19.46
CA SER A 99 -9.08 14.80 20.78
C SER A 99 -8.76 13.87 21.95
N LYS A 100 -8.81 12.54 21.74
CA LYS A 100 -8.42 11.53 22.74
C LYS A 100 -6.90 11.34 22.84
N TRP A 101 -6.11 12.03 22.01
CA TRP A 101 -4.65 11.88 21.92
C TRP A 101 -3.86 12.57 23.03
N LYS A 102 -4.51 13.16 24.03
CA LYS A 102 -3.84 13.48 25.31
C LYS A 102 -3.72 12.20 26.15
N VAL A 103 -3.01 11.19 25.64
CA VAL A 103 -2.65 10.01 26.43
C VAL A 103 -1.22 10.22 26.92
N GLU A 104 -1.07 10.43 28.23
CA GLU A 104 0.23 10.27 28.87
C GLU A 104 0.67 8.82 28.71
N PHE A 105 1.81 8.60 28.06
CA PHE A 105 2.34 7.27 27.81
C PHE A 105 2.69 6.58 29.16
N PRO A 106 2.35 5.30 29.35
CA PRO A 106 2.86 4.52 30.46
C PRO A 106 4.40 4.49 30.43
N LYS A 107 5.05 4.82 31.56
CA LYS A 107 6.52 4.91 31.70
C LYS A 107 7.29 3.69 31.18
N TYR A 108 6.71 2.49 31.16
CA TYR A 108 7.38 1.30 30.64
C TYR A 108 7.47 1.23 29.10
N LEU A 109 6.75 2.10 28.38
CA LEU A 109 6.94 2.36 26.94
C LEU A 109 8.01 3.43 26.66
N GLU A 110 8.68 3.96 27.69
CA GLU A 110 9.90 4.78 27.57
C GLU A 110 11.14 3.96 27.15
N ASP A 111 10.93 2.89 26.38
CA ASP A 111 12.02 2.26 25.66
C ASP A 111 12.45 3.21 24.52
N LYS A 112 13.72 3.65 24.54
CA LYS A 112 14.27 4.56 23.52
C LYS A 112 14.12 4.00 22.11
N HIS A 113 13.99 2.69 21.93
CA HIS A 113 13.71 2.06 20.65
C HIS A 113 12.23 2.15 20.26
N ALA A 114 11.31 1.82 21.19
CA ALA A 114 9.87 1.98 20.98
C ALA A 114 9.48 3.44 20.71
N SER A 115 10.08 4.40 21.43
CA SER A 115 9.87 5.83 21.19
C SER A 115 10.32 6.28 19.79
N LYS A 116 11.38 5.69 19.24
CA LYS A 116 11.87 6.02 17.90
C LYS A 116 11.00 5.40 16.80
N GLU A 117 10.49 4.20 17.01
CA GLU A 117 9.54 3.56 16.09
C GLU A 117 8.18 4.26 16.11
N ALA A 118 7.67 4.62 17.29
CA ALA A 118 6.45 5.42 17.42
C ALA A 118 6.57 6.79 16.72
N LYS A 119 7.72 7.47 16.84
CA LYS A 119 8.00 8.70 16.07
C LYS A 119 8.03 8.48 14.57
N LEU A 120 8.54 7.33 14.12
CA LEU A 120 8.54 6.96 12.71
C LEU A 120 7.11 6.73 12.19
N GLN A 121 6.29 6.05 12.98
CA GLN A 121 4.88 5.80 12.69
C GLN A 121 4.06 7.09 12.64
N ASP A 122 4.18 7.96 13.65
CA ASP A 122 3.52 9.29 13.66
C ASP A 122 3.91 10.13 12.44
N LYS A 123 5.20 10.11 12.07
CA LYS A 123 5.68 10.78 10.86
C LYS A 123 5.09 10.15 9.58
N PHE A 124 4.99 8.84 9.50
CA PHE A 124 4.41 8.16 8.35
C PHE A 124 2.91 8.46 8.22
N ILE A 125 2.15 8.43 9.32
CA ILE A 125 0.73 8.80 9.36
C ILE A 125 0.52 10.22 8.81
N LYS A 126 1.34 11.18 9.23
CA LYS A 126 1.26 12.58 8.75
C LYS A 126 1.63 12.74 7.28
N GLU A 127 2.56 11.93 6.78
CA GLU A 127 3.05 12.04 5.41
C GLU A 127 2.31 11.13 4.42
N ILE A 128 1.46 10.20 4.88
CA ILE A 128 0.97 9.12 4.01
C ILE A 128 0.23 9.66 2.80
N ASN A 129 -0.73 10.56 3.00
CA ASN A 129 -1.57 11.09 1.92
C ASN A 129 -0.75 11.99 0.98
N ASP A 130 0.14 12.83 1.53
CA ASP A 130 0.85 13.83 0.73
C ASP A 130 2.03 13.25 -0.05
N LYS A 131 2.63 12.17 0.46
CA LYS A 131 3.95 11.71 -0.01
C LYS A 131 4.00 10.27 -0.47
N TRP A 132 3.28 9.38 0.20
CA TRP A 132 3.56 7.94 0.11
C TRP A 132 2.44 7.17 -0.60
N LEU A 133 1.20 7.35 -0.15
CA LEU A 133 0.00 6.71 -0.66
C LEU A 133 -1.15 7.74 -0.69
N PRO A 134 -1.23 8.56 -1.75
CA PRO A 134 -2.30 9.55 -1.89
C PRO A 134 -3.69 8.91 -1.91
N GLY A 135 -4.63 9.52 -1.20
CA GLY A 135 -5.99 9.01 -1.03
C GLY A 135 -6.17 8.01 0.11
N PHE A 136 -5.09 7.60 0.79
CA PHE A 136 -5.19 6.71 1.95
C PHE A 136 -5.27 7.50 3.26
N GLY A 137 -6.32 7.21 4.04
CA GLY A 137 -6.50 7.64 5.42
C GLY A 137 -6.12 6.54 6.41
N TYR A 138 -5.65 6.93 7.59
CA TYR A 138 -5.30 5.99 8.64
C TYR A 138 -6.55 5.45 9.34
N LEU A 139 -6.69 4.11 9.42
CA LEU A 139 -7.78 3.41 10.08
C LEU A 139 -7.37 2.94 11.47
N TYR A 140 -7.62 3.79 12.47
CA TYR A 140 -7.26 3.52 13.87
C TYR A 140 -8.02 2.31 14.47
N ASP A 141 -9.29 2.10 14.10
CA ASP A 141 -10.09 0.98 14.62
C ASP A 141 -9.61 -0.40 14.14
N PHE A 142 -8.73 -0.42 13.16
CA PHE A 142 -8.09 -1.63 12.67
C PHE A 142 -6.68 -1.82 13.26
N GLU A 143 -6.23 -0.99 14.21
CA GLU A 143 -4.98 -1.23 14.95
C GLU A 143 -4.98 -2.65 15.51
N TYR A 144 -4.12 -3.48 14.91
CA TYR A 144 -4.06 -4.88 15.24
C TYR A 144 -3.43 -5.05 16.62
N ARG A 145 -4.19 -5.62 17.56
CA ARG A 145 -3.64 -6.22 18.78
C ARG A 145 -3.84 -7.73 18.70
N ILE A 146 -2.77 -8.46 18.43
CA ILE A 146 -2.71 -9.91 18.72
C ILE A 146 -1.69 -10.12 19.82
N GLY A 147 -2.17 -10.61 20.97
CA GLY A 147 -1.33 -10.83 22.15
C GLY A 147 -0.62 -9.54 22.58
N ASP A 148 0.68 -9.64 22.86
CA ASP A 148 1.53 -8.50 23.25
C ASP A 148 2.02 -7.66 22.07
N HIS A 149 1.67 -8.02 20.83
CA HIS A 149 2.04 -7.24 19.66
C HIS A 149 1.06 -6.07 19.46
N LYS A 150 1.60 -4.86 19.67
CA LYS A 150 1.02 -3.58 19.26
C LYS A 150 1.86 -3.03 18.12
N GLY A 151 1.23 -2.71 17.00
CA GLY A 151 1.81 -1.79 16.03
C GLY A 151 1.81 -2.31 14.62
N ASP A 152 0.65 -2.26 13.98
CA ASP A 152 0.57 -2.29 12.53
C ASP A 152 -0.33 -1.15 12.08
N LEU A 153 0.19 -0.28 11.22
CA LEU A 153 -0.56 0.86 10.74
C LEU A 153 -1.44 0.40 9.58
N ILE A 154 -2.75 0.32 9.80
CA ILE A 154 -3.71 0.00 8.75
C ILE A 154 -4.26 1.29 8.17
N PHE A 155 -4.20 1.42 6.85
CA PHE A 155 -4.77 2.52 6.12
C PHE A 155 -5.82 2.01 5.16
N ALA A 156 -6.78 2.87 4.86
CA ALA A 156 -7.73 2.61 3.80
C ALA A 156 -7.95 3.84 2.95
N ASP A 157 -8.36 3.61 1.71
CA ASP A 157 -9.01 4.64 0.93
C ASP A 157 -10.53 4.40 0.93
N ASP A 158 -11.27 5.41 0.47
CA ASP A 158 -12.73 5.34 0.36
C ASP A 158 -13.20 4.42 -0.78
N ASN A 159 -12.27 3.76 -1.45
CA ASN A 159 -12.50 2.88 -2.59
C ASN A 159 -12.37 1.41 -2.22
N GLY A 160 -12.22 1.10 -0.93
CA GLY A 160 -12.16 -0.29 -0.46
C GLY A 160 -10.78 -0.91 -0.55
N PHE A 161 -9.72 -0.11 -0.63
CA PHE A 161 -8.35 -0.58 -0.56
C PHE A 161 -7.89 -0.54 0.88
N LEU A 162 -7.37 -1.65 1.41
CA LEU A 162 -6.68 -1.68 2.69
C LEU A 162 -5.18 -1.83 2.49
N VAL A 163 -4.40 -1.13 3.31
CA VAL A 163 -2.95 -1.22 3.33
C VAL A 163 -2.49 -1.48 4.75
N ALA A 164 -1.87 -2.63 5.00
CA ALA A 164 -1.13 -2.90 6.23
C ALA A 164 0.31 -2.42 6.07
N VAL A 165 0.74 -1.47 6.90
CA VAL A 165 2.10 -0.94 6.87
C VAL A 165 2.88 -1.40 8.10
N GLU A 166 3.96 -2.14 7.84
CA GLU A 166 5.00 -2.47 8.81
C GLU A 166 6.11 -1.40 8.74
N THR A 167 6.47 -0.82 9.87
CA THR A 167 7.55 0.18 9.94
C THR A 167 8.79 -0.39 10.59
N LYS A 168 9.97 -0.22 9.98
CA LYS A 168 11.24 -0.55 10.65
C LYS A 168 12.32 0.49 10.44
N ARG A 169 13.25 0.56 11.39
CA ARG A 169 14.50 1.30 11.21
C ARG A 169 15.51 0.39 10.52
N GLY A 170 16.16 0.87 9.47
CA GLY A 170 17.15 0.09 8.72
C GLY A 170 18.40 -0.26 9.52
N GLY A 171 18.72 0.50 10.57
CA GLY A 171 19.98 0.33 11.29
C GLY A 171 21.13 1.08 10.61
N TYR A 172 22.35 0.87 11.09
CA TYR A 172 23.52 1.71 10.77
C TYR A 172 24.54 1.06 9.83
N ASN A 173 24.37 -0.22 9.49
CA ASN A 173 25.26 -0.92 8.57
C ASN A 173 24.48 -1.76 7.53
N PRO A 174 25.10 -2.11 6.40
CA PRO A 174 24.42 -2.78 5.29
C PRO A 174 23.76 -4.12 5.66
N VAL A 175 24.40 -4.91 6.54
CA VAL A 175 23.89 -6.23 6.97
C VAL A 175 22.59 -6.06 7.76
N LEU A 176 22.59 -5.15 8.74
CA LEU A 176 21.40 -4.83 9.52
C LEU A 176 20.27 -4.24 8.65
N ILE A 177 20.62 -3.40 7.66
CA ILE A 177 19.65 -2.85 6.70
C ILE A 177 18.95 -3.96 5.95
N ILE A 178 19.70 -4.91 5.38
CA ILE A 178 19.12 -6.02 4.63
C ILE A 178 18.28 -6.92 5.54
N GLN A 179 18.76 -7.23 6.74
CA GLN A 179 18.02 -8.03 7.71
C GLN A 179 16.70 -7.37 8.10
N ASN A 180 16.70 -6.06 8.39
CA ASN A 180 15.49 -5.35 8.78
C ASN A 180 14.51 -5.17 7.61
N ILE A 181 15.01 -4.98 6.38
CA ILE A 181 14.18 -5.02 5.17
C ILE A 181 13.47 -6.37 5.03
N ASN A 182 14.20 -7.49 5.19
CA ASN A 182 13.61 -8.81 5.06
C ASN A 182 12.57 -9.08 6.16
N LYS A 183 12.87 -8.74 7.41
CA LYS A 183 11.92 -8.86 8.53
C LYS A 183 10.66 -8.03 8.29
N ALA A 184 10.82 -6.77 7.90
CA ALA A 184 9.67 -5.89 7.64
C ALA A 184 8.82 -6.42 6.47
N LYS A 185 9.46 -6.95 5.43
CA LYS A 185 8.79 -7.58 4.30
C LYS A 185 7.99 -8.82 4.72
N GLU A 186 8.57 -9.72 5.51
CA GLU A 186 7.90 -10.93 6.00
C GLU A 186 6.68 -10.58 6.86
N GLN A 187 6.82 -9.60 7.76
CA GLN A 187 5.73 -9.11 8.60
C GLN A 187 4.62 -8.48 7.75
N ALA A 188 4.95 -7.57 6.83
CA ALA A 188 3.97 -6.97 5.93
C ALA A 188 3.17 -8.01 5.11
N ILE A 189 3.81 -9.09 4.64
CA ILE A 189 3.11 -10.20 3.97
C ILE A 189 2.18 -10.93 4.93
N LYS A 190 2.67 -11.25 6.15
CA LYS A 190 1.87 -11.92 7.17
C LYS A 190 0.58 -11.13 7.47
N TYR A 191 0.70 -9.82 7.69
CA TYR A 191 -0.46 -8.98 8.02
C TYR A 191 -1.42 -8.81 6.86
N ARG A 192 -0.90 -8.64 5.65
CA ARG A 192 -1.73 -8.66 4.43
C ARG A 192 -2.59 -9.93 4.38
N ASN A 193 -2.00 -11.09 4.59
CA ASN A 193 -2.73 -12.36 4.52
C ASN A 193 -3.81 -12.44 5.62
N LEU A 194 -3.49 -12.01 6.84
CA LEU A 194 -4.45 -11.97 7.95
C LEU A 194 -5.64 -11.04 7.67
N LEU A 195 -5.37 -9.85 7.12
CA LEU A 195 -6.43 -8.92 6.73
C LEU A 195 -7.26 -9.45 5.57
N MET A 196 -6.62 -10.05 4.56
CA MET A 196 -7.33 -10.68 3.45
C MET A 196 -8.30 -11.77 3.91
N GLU A 197 -7.89 -12.57 4.90
CA GLU A 197 -8.76 -13.60 5.47
C GLU A 197 -9.96 -12.96 6.18
N ARG A 198 -9.72 -11.94 7.00
CA ARG A 198 -10.77 -11.25 7.76
C ARG A 198 -11.78 -10.53 6.86
N THR A 199 -11.31 -9.90 5.79
CA THR A 199 -12.16 -9.10 4.90
C THR A 199 -12.61 -9.87 3.66
N ARG A 200 -12.41 -11.20 3.62
CA ARG A 200 -12.71 -12.02 2.44
C ARG A 200 -14.16 -11.93 1.97
N ASN A 201 -15.09 -11.77 2.91
CA ASN A 201 -16.52 -11.70 2.65
C ASN A 201 -17.06 -10.26 2.65
N ASP A 202 -16.21 -9.27 2.89
CA ASP A 202 -16.61 -7.87 2.86
C ASP A 202 -16.61 -7.38 1.41
N SER A 203 -17.80 -7.22 0.85
CA SER A 203 -17.99 -6.70 -0.51
C SER A 203 -17.49 -5.27 -0.70
N ASN A 204 -17.26 -4.54 0.39
CA ASN A 204 -16.71 -3.20 0.34
C ASN A 204 -15.19 -3.18 0.23
N ILE A 205 -14.50 -4.31 0.48
CA ILE A 205 -13.04 -4.38 0.38
C ILE A 205 -12.65 -4.97 -0.98
N ILE A 206 -12.12 -4.12 -1.85
CA ILE A 206 -11.63 -4.49 -3.18
C ILE A 206 -10.32 -5.26 -3.08
N THR A 207 -9.38 -4.77 -2.27
CA THR A 207 -8.05 -5.38 -2.14
C THR A 207 -7.36 -5.05 -0.82
N VAL A 208 -6.34 -5.85 -0.49
CA VAL A 208 -5.48 -5.67 0.68
C VAL A 208 -4.02 -5.79 0.26
N LEU A 209 -3.23 -4.79 0.64
CA LEU A 209 -1.80 -4.73 0.37
C LEU A 209 -1.00 -4.80 1.67
N GLY A 210 0.11 -5.53 1.61
CA GLY A 210 1.14 -5.48 2.65
C GLY A 210 2.22 -4.53 2.19
N VAL A 211 2.61 -3.59 3.02
CA VAL A 211 3.59 -2.56 2.72
C VAL A 211 4.58 -2.49 3.87
N TYR A 212 5.85 -2.24 3.56
CA TYR A 212 6.85 -1.96 4.56
C TYR A 212 7.52 -0.63 4.30
N PHE A 213 7.76 0.10 5.39
CA PHE A 213 8.40 1.40 5.42
C PHE A 213 9.68 1.33 6.22
N ILE A 214 10.81 1.66 5.58
CA ILE A 214 12.14 1.61 6.18
C ILE A 214 12.72 3.01 6.31
N ASP A 215 13.09 3.37 7.54
CA ASP A 215 13.87 4.56 7.84
C ASP A 215 15.37 4.24 7.74
N LEU A 216 16.02 4.72 6.68
CA LEU A 216 17.46 4.58 6.48
C LEU A 216 18.16 5.85 6.97
N ALA A 217 19.45 5.75 7.31
CA ALA A 217 20.21 6.87 7.86
C ALA A 217 20.20 8.14 6.97
N PHE A 218 20.06 7.98 5.65
CA PHE A 218 20.11 9.09 4.68
C PHE A 218 18.88 9.15 3.75
N SER A 219 17.92 8.25 3.90
CA SER A 219 16.76 8.17 3.00
C SER A 219 15.62 7.36 3.64
N ARG A 220 14.47 7.32 2.98
CA ARG A 220 13.31 6.52 3.42
C ARG A 220 12.77 5.74 2.26
N LEU A 221 12.32 4.53 2.53
CA LEU A 221 11.89 3.58 1.51
C LEU A 221 10.52 3.03 1.87
N LEU A 222 9.52 3.25 1.02
CA LEU A 222 8.26 2.54 1.05
C LEU A 222 8.26 1.48 -0.06
N ARG A 223 7.87 0.25 0.27
CA ARG A 223 7.72 -0.83 -0.72
C ARG A 223 6.54 -1.72 -0.39
N VAL A 224 5.87 -2.21 -1.43
CA VAL A 224 4.84 -3.23 -1.28
C VAL A 224 5.51 -4.61 -1.13
N ALA A 225 5.04 -5.39 -0.17
CA ALA A 225 5.57 -6.67 0.22
C ALA A 225 4.91 -7.81 -0.57
N PHE A 226 5.74 -8.61 -1.24
CA PHE A 226 5.31 -9.75 -2.04
C PHE A 226 6.10 -11.01 -1.71
N ASN A 227 5.45 -12.16 -1.83
CA ASN A 227 6.14 -13.44 -1.77
C ASN A 227 7.25 -13.45 -2.82
N LYS A 228 8.49 -13.73 -2.36
CA LYS A 228 9.64 -13.76 -3.25
C LYS A 228 9.48 -14.99 -4.16
N VAL A 229 9.60 -14.80 -5.48
CA VAL A 229 9.84 -15.92 -6.39
C VAL A 229 11.25 -16.43 -6.09
N GLN A 230 11.36 -17.62 -5.49
CA GLN A 230 12.59 -18.41 -5.62
C GLN A 230 12.64 -18.87 -7.08
N LYS A 231 13.63 -18.38 -7.82
CA LYS A 231 14.03 -18.98 -9.09
C LYS A 231 15.01 -20.10 -8.80
#